data_AF-A0A1C6KMT9-F1
#
_entry.id   AF-A0A1C6KMT9-F1
#
_cell.length_a   1.000
_cell.length_b   1.000
_cell.length_c   1.000
_cell.angle_alpha   90.00
_cell.angle_beta   90.00
_cell.angle_gamma   90.00
#
_symmetry.space_group_name_H-M   'P 1'
#
loop_
_entity.id
_entity.type
_entity.pdbx_description
1 polymer ?
#
loop_
_entity_poly.entity_id
_entity_poly.type
_entity_poly.pdbx_seq_one_letter_code
_entity_poly.pdbx_strand_id
1 'polypeptide(L)'
;MNRGYEMRDAYNYCIIGCIEPGAPGLLGGRTGGAWLNCTKALEMSLYNGKDPRTGICLHENANGKTLATFESYQEAEDAFTDQMKYYIKMEAILENTIDQVWEEKLEEPMAAIFACPTTTIPRGKPIKQGGAKYDLTGQQTIGTANVANSLYVIKKLIFEDKVITGAQLQHALETNWQDETTTPTGPQIKAMCLAVPKYGNDVDEVDFLARDMMAMIAKELSSYKNTRYGRGPIGGTLHCSTSTVSSNTPFGHVCGATPDGRDAYMPVADGQSPMRGTDVSGPTAAIASVAKLHNELFSCGSLYNMKFSPEELA
;
A
#
# COMPACT_ATOMS: atom_id res chain seq x y z
N MET A 1 -6.57 20.19 0.88
CA MET A 1 -7.26 20.94 -0.20
C MET A 1 -7.86 20.04 -1.27
N ASN A 2 -7.09 19.15 -1.92
CA ASN A 2 -7.59 18.24 -2.97
C ASN A 2 -8.77 17.33 -2.56
N ARG A 3 -9.01 17.11 -1.26
CA ARG A 3 -10.17 16.40 -0.73
C ARG A 3 -11.39 17.27 -0.39
N GLY A 4 -11.41 18.53 -0.85
CA GLY A 4 -12.53 19.45 -0.66
C GLY A 4 -12.52 20.26 0.63
N TYR A 5 -11.44 20.16 1.43
CA TYR A 5 -11.25 21.04 2.58
C TYR A 5 -11.22 22.52 2.16
N GLU A 6 -11.96 23.36 2.88
CA GLU A 6 -11.82 24.80 2.77
C GLU A 6 -10.41 25.23 3.19
N MET A 7 -9.91 26.31 2.59
CA MET A 7 -8.54 26.79 2.81
C MET A 7 -8.26 27.08 4.29
N ARG A 8 -9.19 27.72 4.98
CA ARG A 8 -9.05 28.03 6.42
C ARG A 8 -8.88 26.77 7.26
N ASP A 9 -9.67 25.73 6.99
CA ASP A 9 -9.62 24.49 7.76
C ASP A 9 -8.37 23.68 7.43
N ALA A 10 -7.97 23.67 6.15
CA ALA A 10 -6.74 23.01 5.71
C ALA A 10 -5.49 23.67 6.30
N TYR A 11 -5.48 25.00 6.47
CA TYR A 11 -4.36 25.73 7.08
C TYR A 11 -4.28 25.52 8.59
N ASN A 12 -5.39 25.15 9.23
CA ASN A 12 -5.48 24.88 10.65
C ASN A 12 -5.48 23.36 10.96
N TYR A 13 -4.89 22.55 10.07
CA TYR A 13 -4.85 21.10 10.27
C TYR A 13 -4.00 20.72 11.49
N CYS A 14 -4.27 19.54 12.05
CA CYS A 14 -3.41 18.86 13.01
C CYS A 14 -3.12 17.44 12.54
N ILE A 15 -2.21 16.75 13.22
CA ILE A 15 -1.97 15.32 13.02
C ILE A 15 -2.86 14.52 13.97
N ILE A 16 -3.51 13.50 13.44
CA ILE A 16 -4.36 12.56 14.15
C ILE A 16 -3.62 11.24 14.21
N GLY A 17 -3.43 10.68 15.40
CA GLY A 17 -2.79 9.38 15.57
C GLY A 17 -1.30 9.42 15.24
N CYS A 18 -0.90 8.84 14.10
CA CYS A 18 0.49 8.69 13.71
C CYS A 18 0.96 9.88 12.85
N ILE A 19 0.34 10.06 11.68
CA ILE A 19 0.78 10.99 10.64
C ILE A 19 -0.39 11.58 9.84
N GLU A 20 -1.63 11.23 10.18
CA GLU A 20 -2.79 11.51 9.35
C GLU A 20 -3.25 12.97 9.53
N PRO A 21 -3.23 13.82 8.48
CA PRO A 21 -3.64 15.20 8.62
C PRO A 21 -5.17 15.32 8.65
N GLY A 22 -5.70 16.12 9.57
CA GLY A 22 -7.14 16.38 9.67
C GLY A 22 -7.47 17.75 10.23
N ALA A 23 -8.64 18.28 9.88
CA ALA A 23 -9.13 19.54 10.42
C ALA A 23 -9.66 19.32 11.86
N PRO A 24 -9.05 19.91 12.89
CA PRO A 24 -9.39 19.68 14.28
C PRO A 24 -10.83 20.13 14.55
N GLY A 25 -11.60 19.29 15.24
CA GLY A 25 -12.99 19.62 15.56
C GLY A 25 -13.97 19.48 14.38
N LEU A 26 -13.53 18.99 13.21
CA LEU A 26 -14.31 19.05 11.96
C LEU A 26 -14.30 17.75 11.14
N LEU A 27 -13.29 16.88 11.33
CA LEU A 27 -13.18 15.60 10.64
C LEU A 27 -13.85 14.47 11.43
N GLY A 28 -14.81 13.79 10.82
CA GLY A 28 -15.48 12.60 11.35
C GLY A 28 -15.02 11.28 10.75
N GLY A 29 -14.11 11.36 9.77
CA GLY A 29 -13.51 10.20 9.10
C GLY A 29 -12.74 9.30 10.06
N ARG A 30 -12.46 8.06 9.62
CA ARG A 30 -11.65 7.09 10.36
C ARG A 30 -10.40 6.71 9.59
N THR A 31 -9.34 6.33 10.31
CA THR A 31 -8.13 5.73 9.74
C THR A 31 -7.93 4.35 10.36
N GLY A 32 -7.32 3.42 9.63
CA GLY A 32 -7.05 2.07 10.16
C GLY A 32 -8.32 1.22 10.31
N GLY A 33 -9.18 1.26 9.30
CA GLY A 33 -10.32 0.36 9.22
C GLY A 33 -9.97 -0.98 8.57
N ALA A 34 -9.22 -0.90 7.48
CA ALA A 34 -8.60 -2.02 6.83
C ALA A 34 -7.17 -1.68 6.40
N TRP A 35 -6.41 -2.75 6.15
CA TRP A 35 -5.01 -2.71 5.77
C TRP A 35 -4.83 -3.56 4.53
N LEU A 36 -4.30 -2.93 3.49
CA LEU A 36 -4.08 -3.53 2.19
C LEU A 36 -2.63 -3.99 2.06
N ASN A 37 -2.43 -5.30 2.06
CA ASN A 37 -1.12 -5.90 1.84
C ASN A 37 -0.82 -6.04 0.34
N CYS A 38 -0.20 -5.02 -0.25
CA CYS A 38 0.13 -5.02 -1.67
C CYS A 38 1.18 -6.07 -2.03
N THR A 39 2.07 -6.42 -1.10
CA THR A 39 3.03 -7.53 -1.31
C THR A 39 2.31 -8.86 -1.48
N LYS A 40 1.23 -9.10 -0.72
CA LYS A 40 0.42 -10.31 -0.86
C LYS A 40 -0.37 -10.33 -2.17
N ALA A 41 -0.94 -9.19 -2.57
CA ALA A 41 -1.61 -9.05 -3.86
C ALA A 41 -0.65 -9.30 -5.03
N LEU A 42 0.59 -8.79 -4.93
CA LEU A 42 1.66 -9.11 -5.88
C LEU A 42 1.94 -10.61 -5.89
N GLU A 43 2.19 -11.24 -4.75
CA GLU A 43 2.41 -12.69 -4.69
C GLU A 43 1.28 -13.45 -5.40
N MET A 44 0.02 -13.18 -5.07
CA MET A 44 -1.12 -13.84 -5.71
C MET A 44 -1.18 -13.57 -7.22
N SER A 45 -0.83 -12.37 -7.70
CA SER A 45 -0.75 -12.09 -9.14
C SER A 45 0.28 -12.95 -9.86
N LEU A 46 1.35 -13.39 -9.18
CA LEU A 46 2.37 -14.28 -9.75
C LEU A 46 1.89 -15.74 -9.85
N TYR A 47 0.80 -16.11 -9.16
CA TYR A 47 0.23 -17.46 -9.11
C TYR A 47 -1.21 -17.52 -9.64
N ASN A 48 -1.56 -16.68 -10.62
CA ASN A 48 -2.91 -16.59 -11.18
C ASN A 48 -4.01 -16.39 -10.12
N GLY A 49 -3.75 -15.53 -9.14
CA GLY A 49 -4.68 -15.22 -8.06
C GLY A 49 -4.75 -16.24 -6.93
N LYS A 50 -4.01 -17.34 -7.01
CA LYS A 50 -3.96 -18.35 -5.95
C LYS A 50 -2.98 -17.92 -4.86
N ASP A 51 -3.41 -17.95 -3.61
CA ASP A 51 -2.51 -17.83 -2.46
C ASP A 51 -1.70 -19.13 -2.32
N PRO A 52 -0.37 -19.13 -2.54
CA PRO A 52 0.44 -20.34 -2.44
C PRO A 52 0.48 -20.93 -1.02
N ARG A 53 0.23 -20.12 0.02
CA ARG A 53 0.23 -20.56 1.42
C ARG A 53 -1.02 -21.32 1.80
N THR A 54 -2.19 -20.90 1.29
CA THR A 54 -3.49 -21.45 1.70
C THR A 54 -4.15 -22.30 0.62
N GLY A 55 -3.73 -22.16 -0.64
CA GLY A 55 -4.34 -22.79 -1.80
C GLY A 55 -5.65 -22.14 -2.27
N ILE A 56 -6.14 -21.11 -1.57
CA ILE A 56 -7.37 -20.40 -1.89
C ILE A 56 -7.14 -19.44 -3.06
N CYS A 57 -8.08 -19.39 -3.99
CA CYS A 57 -8.12 -18.39 -5.06
C CYS A 57 -9.47 -17.68 -5.01
N LEU A 58 -9.45 -16.35 -4.79
CA LEU A 58 -10.67 -15.52 -4.73
C LEU A 58 -10.94 -14.79 -6.05
N HIS A 59 -9.88 -14.52 -6.81
CA HIS A 59 -9.91 -13.80 -8.07
C HIS A 59 -8.74 -14.29 -8.93
N GLU A 60 -9.01 -15.05 -9.98
CA GLU A 60 -8.00 -15.41 -10.96
C GLU A 60 -7.54 -14.15 -11.72
N ASN A 61 -6.30 -14.12 -12.21
CA ASN A 61 -5.87 -13.00 -13.04
C ASN A 61 -6.74 -12.94 -14.30
N ALA A 62 -7.09 -11.73 -14.74
CA ALA A 62 -7.84 -11.54 -15.98
C ALA A 62 -7.19 -12.19 -17.22
N ASN A 63 -5.86 -12.36 -17.22
CA ASN A 63 -5.12 -13.03 -18.30
C ASN A 63 -4.92 -14.54 -18.08
N GLY A 64 -5.32 -15.10 -16.92
CA GLY A 64 -5.16 -16.51 -16.58
C GLY A 64 -3.70 -16.99 -16.45
N LYS A 65 -2.73 -16.08 -16.42
CA LYS A 65 -1.28 -16.39 -16.46
C LYS A 65 -0.64 -16.34 -15.07
N THR A 66 0.51 -17.00 -14.95
CA THR A 66 1.39 -16.97 -13.78
C THR A 66 2.73 -16.35 -14.16
N LEU A 67 3.61 -16.16 -13.17
CA LEU A 67 4.99 -15.72 -13.40
C LEU A 67 5.70 -16.60 -14.45
N ALA A 68 5.48 -17.90 -14.43
CA ALA A 68 6.06 -18.83 -15.40
C ALA A 68 5.56 -18.64 -16.85
N THR A 69 4.38 -18.04 -17.05
CA THR A 69 3.71 -17.99 -18.36
C THR A 69 3.45 -16.58 -18.89
N PHE A 70 3.89 -15.53 -18.18
CA PHE A 70 3.90 -14.17 -18.72
C PHE A 70 4.85 -14.07 -19.93
N GLU A 71 4.36 -13.44 -21.00
CA GLU A 71 5.08 -13.26 -22.27
C GLU A 71 5.65 -11.84 -22.40
N SER A 72 5.19 -10.90 -21.57
CA SER A 72 5.76 -9.55 -21.48
C SER A 72 5.67 -9.00 -20.07
N TYR A 73 6.49 -7.98 -19.78
CA TYR A 73 6.42 -7.25 -18.52
C TYR A 73 5.03 -6.63 -18.28
N GLN A 74 4.37 -6.15 -19.34
CA GLN A 74 3.05 -5.55 -19.23
C GLN A 74 2.03 -6.55 -18.67
N GLU A 75 2.12 -7.84 -19.03
CA GLU A 75 1.21 -8.85 -18.49
C GLU A 75 1.37 -9.07 -16.99
N ALA A 76 2.60 -8.91 -16.46
CA ALA A 76 2.86 -8.98 -15.02
C ALA A 76 2.32 -7.75 -14.29
N GLU A 77 2.52 -6.56 -14.85
CA GLU A 77 1.97 -5.30 -14.30
C GLU A 77 0.43 -5.27 -14.34
N ASP A 78 -0.15 -5.75 -15.44
CA ASP A 78 -1.61 -5.85 -15.62
C ASP A 78 -2.21 -6.86 -14.65
N ALA A 79 -1.56 -8.03 -14.45
CA ALA A 79 -1.99 -9.01 -13.47
C ALA A 79 -1.95 -8.45 -12.04
N PHE A 80 -0.90 -7.73 -11.66
CA PHE A 80 -0.83 -7.05 -10.37
C PHE A 80 -1.94 -6.01 -10.23
N THR A 81 -2.14 -5.17 -11.25
CA THR A 81 -3.16 -4.12 -11.25
C THR A 81 -4.57 -4.70 -11.13
N ASP A 82 -4.85 -5.81 -11.82
CA ASP A 82 -6.13 -6.54 -11.74
C ASP A 82 -6.39 -7.07 -10.33
N GLN A 83 -5.42 -7.75 -9.72
CA GLN A 83 -5.50 -8.19 -8.32
C GLN A 83 -5.74 -7.01 -7.38
N MET A 84 -5.00 -5.90 -7.54
CA MET A 84 -5.18 -4.72 -6.70
C MET A 84 -6.59 -4.15 -6.81
N LYS A 85 -7.15 -4.00 -8.01
CA LYS A 85 -8.53 -3.51 -8.20
C LYS A 85 -9.55 -4.40 -7.50
N TYR A 86 -9.40 -5.73 -7.61
CA TYR A 86 -10.28 -6.67 -6.92
C TYR A 86 -10.22 -6.48 -5.39
N TYR A 87 -9.02 -6.47 -4.81
CA TYR A 87 -8.87 -6.38 -3.36
C TYR A 87 -9.21 -5.00 -2.79
N ILE A 88 -8.97 -3.91 -3.53
CA ILE A 88 -9.44 -2.56 -3.15
C ILE A 88 -10.98 -2.52 -3.13
N LYS A 89 -11.64 -3.15 -4.11
CA LYS A 89 -13.11 -3.28 -4.09
C LYS A 89 -13.60 -4.05 -2.87
N MET A 90 -12.95 -5.18 -2.54
CA MET A 90 -13.29 -5.97 -1.35
C MET A 90 -13.09 -5.18 -0.06
N GLU A 91 -12.02 -4.41 0.02
CA GLU A 91 -11.74 -3.51 1.13
C GLU A 91 -12.81 -2.42 1.27
N ALA A 92 -13.23 -1.80 0.16
CA ALA A 92 -14.32 -0.82 0.19
C ALA A 92 -15.65 -1.42 0.69
N ILE A 93 -15.93 -2.68 0.35
CA ILE A 93 -17.10 -3.41 0.87
C ILE A 93 -16.94 -3.67 2.38
N LEU A 94 -15.78 -4.17 2.82
CA LEU A 94 -15.48 -4.42 4.23
C LEU A 94 -15.65 -3.14 5.06
N GLU A 95 -15.04 -2.05 4.61
CA GLU A 95 -15.06 -0.77 5.29
C GLU A 95 -16.48 -0.20 5.42
N ASN A 96 -17.26 -0.26 4.34
CA ASN A 96 -18.64 0.19 4.39
C ASN A 96 -19.52 -0.71 5.26
N THR A 97 -19.24 -2.01 5.31
CA THR A 97 -19.95 -2.94 6.19
C THR A 97 -19.67 -2.62 7.66
N ILE A 98 -18.40 -2.40 8.02
CA ILE A 98 -18.01 -1.97 9.38
C ILE A 98 -18.73 -0.67 9.75
N ASP A 99 -18.72 0.31 8.86
CA ASP A 99 -19.35 1.60 9.11
C ASP A 99 -20.88 1.51 9.27
N GLN A 100 -21.56 0.66 8.49
CA GLN A 100 -23.00 0.41 8.65
C GLN A 100 -23.31 -0.22 10.01
N VAL A 101 -22.57 -1.26 10.39
CA VAL A 101 -22.75 -1.90 11.70
C VAL A 101 -22.49 -0.91 12.83
N TRP A 102 -21.47 -0.05 12.71
CA TRP A 102 -21.18 0.98 13.68
C TRP A 102 -22.34 1.98 13.81
N GLU A 103 -22.84 2.48 12.68
CA GLU A 103 -23.98 3.41 12.65
C GLU A 103 -25.25 2.82 13.28
N GLU A 104 -25.52 1.54 13.07
CA GLU A 104 -26.71 0.86 13.57
C GLU A 104 -26.62 0.42 15.03
N LYS A 105 -25.42 0.02 15.49
CA LYS A 105 -25.26 -0.69 16.76
C LYS A 105 -24.63 0.14 17.87
N LEU A 106 -23.95 1.22 17.53
CA LEU A 106 -23.17 1.97 18.50
C LEU A 106 -23.53 3.45 18.46
N GLU A 107 -24.13 3.91 19.54
CA GLU A 107 -24.45 5.32 19.75
C GLU A 107 -23.23 6.03 20.38
N GLU A 108 -22.71 7.06 19.71
CA GLU A 108 -21.54 7.83 20.18
C GLU A 108 -21.85 9.32 20.41
N PRO A 109 -22.91 9.68 21.16
CA PRO A 109 -23.31 11.07 21.31
C PRO A 109 -22.21 11.93 21.95
N MET A 110 -21.53 11.40 22.97
CA MET A 110 -20.45 12.12 23.65
C MET A 110 -19.23 12.31 22.72
N ALA A 111 -18.80 11.26 22.01
CA ALA A 111 -17.67 11.38 21.10
C ALA A 111 -18.01 12.34 19.95
N ALA A 112 -19.21 12.27 19.39
CA ALA A 112 -19.65 13.19 18.34
C ALA A 112 -19.69 14.65 18.80
N ILE A 113 -20.17 14.91 20.02
CA ILE A 113 -20.22 16.26 20.61
C ILE A 113 -18.81 16.79 20.86
N PHE A 114 -17.90 16.00 21.42
CA PHE A 114 -16.54 16.48 21.71
C PHE A 114 -15.65 16.58 20.47
N ALA A 115 -15.78 15.64 19.53
CA ALA A 115 -14.93 15.60 18.35
C ALA A 115 -15.36 16.58 17.27
N CYS A 116 -16.66 16.89 17.13
CA CYS A 116 -17.17 17.76 16.07
C CYS A 116 -18.28 18.73 16.53
N PRO A 117 -18.15 19.43 17.68
CA PRO A 117 -19.26 20.13 18.35
C PRO A 117 -19.96 21.16 17.46
N THR A 118 -19.19 21.87 16.64
CA THR A 118 -19.69 22.95 15.77
C THR A 118 -20.52 22.47 14.59
N THR A 119 -20.58 21.14 14.35
CA THR A 119 -21.33 20.55 13.23
C THR A 119 -22.29 19.45 13.63
N THR A 120 -21.92 18.58 14.57
CA THR A 120 -22.78 17.47 15.03
C THR A 120 -24.00 17.99 15.78
N ILE A 121 -23.83 18.99 16.66
CA ILE A 121 -24.94 19.60 17.42
C ILE A 121 -25.92 20.32 16.49
N PRO A 122 -25.51 21.26 15.61
CA PRO A 122 -26.46 21.92 14.70
C PRO A 122 -27.18 20.97 13.74
N ARG A 123 -26.52 19.88 13.31
CA ARG A 123 -27.12 18.88 12.43
C ARG A 123 -28.02 17.89 13.16
N GLY A 124 -27.95 17.81 14.49
CA GLY A 124 -28.65 16.79 15.28
C GLY A 124 -28.26 15.36 14.90
N LYS A 125 -27.02 15.17 14.42
CA LYS A 125 -26.52 13.89 13.90
C LYS A 125 -25.17 13.54 14.52
N PRO A 126 -24.96 12.30 14.99
CA PRO A 126 -23.63 11.82 15.34
C PRO A 126 -22.74 11.71 14.09
N ILE A 127 -21.44 11.51 14.31
CA ILE A 127 -20.43 11.45 13.24
C ILE A 127 -20.78 10.38 12.19
N LYS A 128 -21.10 9.16 12.63
CA LYS A 128 -21.44 8.04 11.73
C LYS A 128 -22.72 8.24 10.91
N GLN A 129 -23.56 9.20 11.27
CA GLN A 129 -24.74 9.59 10.48
C GLN A 129 -24.51 10.83 9.61
N GLY A 130 -23.27 11.31 9.51
CA GLY A 130 -22.89 12.48 8.72
C GLY A 130 -22.90 13.81 9.48
N GLY A 131 -22.69 13.77 10.80
CA GLY A 131 -22.66 14.97 11.64
C GLY A 131 -21.44 15.89 11.44
N ALA A 132 -20.29 15.35 11.02
CA ALA A 132 -19.04 16.11 10.88
C ALA A 132 -18.99 17.00 9.62
N LYS A 133 -18.15 18.05 9.61
CA LYS A 133 -17.96 18.90 8.40
C LYS A 133 -17.31 18.12 7.25
N TYR A 134 -16.29 17.33 7.55
CA TYR A 134 -15.55 16.51 6.60
C TYR A 134 -15.61 15.03 7.01
N ASP A 135 -15.64 14.13 6.03
CA ASP A 135 -15.59 12.69 6.29
C ASP A 135 -14.79 12.00 5.18
N LEU A 136 -13.76 11.25 5.54
CA LEU A 136 -12.93 10.46 4.65
C LEU A 136 -12.59 9.15 5.39
N THR A 137 -12.54 8.04 4.66
CA THR A 137 -12.24 6.73 5.26
C THR A 137 -10.87 6.24 4.81
N GLY A 138 -9.89 6.35 5.71
CA GLY A 138 -8.46 6.10 5.52
C GLY A 138 -8.06 4.64 5.54
N GLN A 139 -7.47 4.18 4.42
CA GLN A 139 -6.90 2.84 4.30
C GLN A 139 -5.39 2.84 4.36
N GLN A 140 -4.82 1.82 4.99
CA GLN A 140 -3.38 1.66 5.14
C GLN A 140 -2.81 0.73 4.08
N THR A 141 -1.91 1.25 3.24
CA THR A 141 -1.26 0.50 2.17
C THR A 141 0.13 0.05 2.62
N ILE A 142 0.43 -1.23 2.44
CA ILE A 142 1.65 -1.87 2.94
C ILE A 142 2.43 -2.50 1.78
N GLY A 143 3.75 -2.30 1.77
CA GLY A 143 4.67 -3.01 0.86
C GLY A 143 5.15 -2.20 -0.34
N THR A 144 5.14 -0.86 -0.27
CA THR A 144 5.55 0.05 -1.35
C THR A 144 6.86 -0.37 -2.03
N ALA A 145 7.95 -0.48 -1.26
CA ALA A 145 9.25 -0.84 -1.79
C ALA A 145 9.29 -2.27 -2.34
N ASN A 146 8.62 -3.22 -1.66
CA ASN A 146 8.63 -4.63 -2.06
C ASN A 146 8.00 -4.82 -3.44
N VAL A 147 6.86 -4.17 -3.68
CA VAL A 147 6.18 -4.27 -4.97
C VAL A 147 7.02 -3.63 -6.07
N ALA A 148 7.54 -2.42 -5.84
CA ALA A 148 8.30 -1.69 -6.87
C ALA A 148 9.58 -2.44 -7.25
N ASN A 149 10.34 -2.88 -6.25
CA ASN A 149 11.55 -3.66 -6.45
C ASN A 149 11.26 -4.99 -7.14
N SER A 150 10.16 -5.66 -6.77
CA SER A 150 9.82 -6.96 -7.36
C SER A 150 9.41 -6.86 -8.82
N LEU A 151 8.55 -5.90 -9.17
CA LEU A 151 8.18 -5.66 -10.57
C LEU A 151 9.39 -5.22 -11.40
N TYR A 152 10.29 -4.42 -10.83
CA TYR A 152 11.50 -4.01 -11.52
C TYR A 152 12.46 -5.19 -11.76
N VAL A 153 12.58 -6.13 -10.80
CA VAL A 153 13.31 -7.39 -11.01
C VAL A 153 12.72 -8.20 -12.16
N ILE A 154 11.39 -8.36 -12.20
CA ILE A 154 10.71 -9.07 -13.29
C ILE A 154 11.00 -8.39 -14.63
N LYS A 155 10.85 -7.06 -14.69
CA LYS A 155 11.14 -6.26 -15.88
C LYS A 155 12.58 -6.47 -16.36
N LYS A 156 13.56 -6.23 -15.49
CA LYS A 156 14.99 -6.29 -15.81
C LYS A 156 15.43 -7.72 -16.14
N LEU A 157 15.30 -8.66 -15.21
CA LEU A 157 15.96 -9.96 -15.35
C LEU A 157 15.27 -10.91 -16.33
N ILE A 158 13.94 -10.86 -16.45
CA ILE A 158 13.17 -11.78 -17.29
C ILE A 158 12.95 -11.21 -18.69
N PHE A 159 12.57 -9.93 -18.81
CA PHE A 159 12.09 -9.37 -20.08
C PHE A 159 13.12 -8.50 -20.81
N GLU A 160 13.98 -7.75 -20.09
CA GLU A 160 15.02 -6.92 -20.70
C GLU A 160 16.33 -7.68 -20.88
N ASP A 161 16.97 -8.08 -19.79
CA ASP A 161 18.29 -8.74 -19.78
C ASP A 161 18.19 -10.23 -20.13
N LYS A 162 17.02 -10.84 -19.90
CA LYS A 162 16.69 -12.25 -20.21
C LYS A 162 17.70 -13.25 -19.65
N VAL A 163 18.20 -13.00 -18.44
CA VAL A 163 19.19 -13.84 -17.75
C VAL A 163 18.56 -15.02 -17.00
N ILE A 164 17.27 -14.92 -16.68
CA ILE A 164 16.45 -15.99 -16.10
C ILE A 164 15.06 -15.99 -16.72
N THR A 165 14.35 -17.12 -16.68
CA THR A 165 12.95 -17.20 -17.11
C THR A 165 12.00 -16.99 -15.95
N GLY A 166 10.73 -16.66 -16.26
CA GLY A 166 9.67 -16.60 -15.26
C GLY A 166 9.49 -17.92 -14.50
N ALA A 167 9.63 -19.06 -15.18
CA ALA A 167 9.53 -20.38 -14.55
C ALA A 167 10.68 -20.64 -13.55
N GLN A 168 11.90 -20.22 -13.89
CA GLN A 168 13.05 -20.32 -12.98
C GLN A 168 12.84 -19.44 -11.74
N LEU A 169 12.39 -18.19 -11.93
CA LEU A 169 12.11 -17.31 -10.80
C LEU A 169 10.98 -17.86 -9.94
N GLN A 170 9.86 -18.31 -10.53
CA GLN A 170 8.72 -18.87 -9.79
C GLN A 170 9.17 -20.06 -8.92
N HIS A 171 9.93 -21.00 -9.48
CA HIS A 171 10.47 -22.14 -8.73
C HIS A 171 11.41 -21.71 -7.60
N ALA A 172 12.25 -20.70 -7.84
CA ALA A 172 13.11 -20.13 -6.80
C ALA A 172 12.30 -19.51 -5.65
N LEU A 173 11.17 -18.86 -5.94
CA LEU A 173 10.28 -18.32 -4.90
C LEU A 173 9.58 -19.43 -4.11
N GLU A 174 9.07 -20.46 -4.78
CA GLU A 174 8.38 -21.62 -4.17
C GLU A 174 9.30 -22.39 -3.21
N THR A 175 10.59 -22.49 -3.55
CA THR A 175 11.62 -23.15 -2.73
C THR A 175 12.28 -22.20 -1.72
N ASN A 176 11.80 -20.96 -1.60
CA ASN A 176 12.39 -19.91 -0.76
C ASN A 176 13.90 -19.78 -0.96
N TRP A 177 14.32 -19.78 -2.23
CA TRP A 177 15.71 -19.65 -2.69
C TRP A 177 16.64 -20.81 -2.30
N GLN A 178 16.14 -21.94 -1.78
CA GLN A 178 16.99 -22.99 -1.22
C GLN A 178 17.40 -24.09 -2.21
N ASP A 179 16.77 -24.17 -3.38
CA ASP A 179 17.08 -25.27 -4.31
C ASP A 179 18.47 -25.12 -4.96
N GLU A 180 19.37 -26.05 -4.68
CA GLU A 180 20.71 -26.13 -5.25
C GLU A 180 20.81 -27.07 -6.47
N THR A 181 19.71 -27.72 -6.85
CA THR A 181 19.70 -28.76 -7.91
C THR A 181 19.45 -28.20 -9.31
N THR A 182 18.89 -26.99 -9.41
CA THR A 182 18.62 -26.29 -10.67
C THR A 182 19.83 -25.48 -11.16
N THR A 183 19.81 -25.05 -12.42
CA THR A 183 20.83 -24.15 -12.99
C THR A 183 20.16 -22.99 -13.73
N PRO A 184 20.34 -21.72 -13.27
CA PRO A 184 20.99 -21.33 -12.01
C PRO A 184 20.25 -21.85 -10.77
N THR A 185 20.97 -21.97 -9.66
CA THR A 185 20.40 -22.38 -8.37
C THR A 185 19.53 -21.28 -7.76
N GLY A 186 18.66 -21.64 -6.82
CA GLY A 186 17.86 -20.70 -6.03
C GLY A 186 18.70 -19.56 -5.41
N PRO A 187 19.84 -19.84 -4.74
CA PRO A 187 20.71 -18.80 -4.21
C PRO A 187 21.34 -17.90 -5.29
N GLN A 188 21.68 -18.46 -6.46
CA GLN A 188 22.19 -17.68 -7.58
C GLN A 188 21.13 -16.72 -8.14
N ILE A 189 19.89 -17.21 -8.31
CA ILE A 189 18.75 -16.37 -8.73
C ILE A 189 18.51 -15.26 -7.71
N LYS A 190 18.50 -15.58 -6.40
CA LYS A 190 18.36 -14.58 -5.33
C LYS A 190 19.44 -13.50 -5.43
N ALA A 191 20.70 -13.89 -5.66
CA ALA A 191 21.80 -12.94 -5.81
C ALA A 191 21.62 -12.01 -7.01
N MET A 192 21.14 -12.54 -8.15
CA MET A 192 20.78 -11.72 -9.31
C MET A 192 19.67 -10.73 -8.97
N CYS A 193 18.60 -11.19 -8.30
CA CYS A 193 17.49 -10.33 -7.86
C CYS A 193 17.96 -9.22 -6.93
N LEU A 194 18.84 -9.51 -5.97
CA LEU A 194 19.39 -8.53 -5.03
C LEU A 194 20.26 -7.47 -5.73
N ALA A 195 20.98 -7.84 -6.80
CA ALA A 195 21.84 -6.94 -7.55
C ALA A 195 21.11 -5.92 -8.43
N VAL A 196 19.82 -6.14 -8.76
CA VAL A 196 19.00 -5.17 -9.51
C VAL A 196 18.86 -3.87 -8.70
N PRO A 197 18.91 -2.67 -9.30
CA PRO A 197 18.68 -1.42 -8.57
C PRO A 197 17.36 -1.41 -7.78
N LYS A 198 17.36 -0.76 -6.61
CA LYS A 198 16.23 -0.76 -5.67
C LYS A 198 15.71 0.66 -5.43
N TYR A 199 14.40 0.79 -5.23
CA TYR A 199 13.75 2.03 -4.79
C TYR A 199 14.43 2.56 -3.53
N GLY A 200 14.72 3.87 -3.50
CA GLY A 200 15.49 4.51 -2.42
C GLY A 200 16.93 4.87 -2.78
N ASN A 201 17.32 4.77 -4.06
CA ASN A 201 18.67 5.05 -4.54
C ASN A 201 18.71 6.08 -5.67
N ASP A 202 17.65 6.89 -5.81
CA ASP A 202 17.50 7.89 -6.87
C ASP A 202 17.60 7.30 -8.29
N VAL A 203 17.04 6.10 -8.50
CA VAL A 203 17.00 5.42 -9.80
C VAL A 203 15.60 5.56 -10.39
N ASP A 204 15.45 6.44 -11.36
CA ASP A 204 14.15 6.82 -11.94
C ASP A 204 13.30 5.63 -12.40
N GLU A 205 13.91 4.61 -13.02
CA GLU A 205 13.15 3.45 -13.53
C GLU A 205 12.40 2.69 -12.43
N VAL A 206 13.00 2.48 -11.26
CA VAL A 206 12.36 1.78 -10.13
C VAL A 206 11.52 2.73 -9.27
N ASP A 207 11.94 3.99 -9.15
CA ASP A 207 11.20 5.01 -8.40
C ASP A 207 9.86 5.36 -9.07
N PHE A 208 9.83 5.42 -10.41
CA PHE A 208 8.60 5.67 -11.15
C PHE A 208 7.65 4.48 -11.11
N LEU A 209 8.14 3.24 -11.01
CA LEU A 209 7.28 2.09 -10.72
C LEU A 209 6.59 2.24 -9.36
N ALA A 210 7.34 2.61 -8.31
CA ALA A 210 6.75 2.90 -7.00
C ALA A 210 5.70 4.02 -7.10
N ARG A 211 6.05 5.13 -7.78
CA ARG A 211 5.14 6.28 -7.99
C ARG A 211 3.84 5.89 -8.67
N ASP A 212 3.92 5.19 -9.79
CA ASP A 212 2.78 4.95 -10.68
C ASP A 212 1.83 3.92 -10.09
N MET A 213 2.34 2.86 -9.46
CA MET A 213 1.52 1.88 -8.75
C MET A 213 0.81 2.50 -7.54
N MET A 214 1.54 3.26 -6.72
CA MET A 214 0.98 3.89 -5.54
C MET A 214 -0.09 4.92 -5.95
N ALA A 215 0.14 5.66 -7.04
CA ALA A 215 -0.86 6.55 -7.61
C ALA A 215 -2.10 5.80 -8.14
N MET A 216 -1.93 4.65 -8.79
CA MET A 216 -3.04 3.79 -9.23
C MET A 216 -3.89 3.35 -8.03
N ILE A 217 -3.26 2.81 -6.98
CA ILE A 217 -3.95 2.38 -5.76
C ILE A 217 -4.71 3.54 -5.12
N ALA A 218 -4.05 4.69 -4.96
CA ALA A 218 -4.68 5.85 -4.33
C ALA A 218 -5.87 6.39 -5.13
N LYS A 219 -5.79 6.38 -6.47
CA LYS A 219 -6.88 6.81 -7.36
C LYS A 219 -8.05 5.82 -7.34
N GLU A 220 -7.75 4.52 -7.45
CA GLU A 220 -8.76 3.46 -7.41
C GLU A 220 -9.54 3.50 -6.10
N LEU A 221 -8.83 3.54 -4.98
CA LEU A 221 -9.43 3.63 -3.65
C LEU A 221 -10.31 4.88 -3.50
N SER A 222 -9.84 6.02 -3.99
CA SER A 222 -10.57 7.29 -3.93
C SER A 222 -11.84 7.32 -4.78
N SER A 223 -12.02 6.36 -5.70
CA SER A 223 -13.23 6.25 -6.51
C SER A 223 -14.42 5.70 -5.71
N TYR A 224 -14.16 5.01 -4.60
CA TYR A 224 -15.18 4.42 -3.75
C TYR A 224 -15.70 5.43 -2.72
N LYS A 225 -17.02 5.39 -2.52
CA LYS A 225 -17.74 6.22 -1.56
C LYS A 225 -17.88 5.49 -0.24
N ASN A 226 -17.79 6.23 0.86
CA ASN A 226 -18.12 5.72 2.18
C ASN A 226 -19.62 5.92 2.50
N THR A 227 -20.10 5.37 3.62
CA THR A 227 -21.53 5.43 3.98
C THR A 227 -22.06 6.82 4.34
N ARG A 228 -21.19 7.84 4.49
CA ARG A 228 -21.57 9.24 4.74
C ARG A 228 -21.61 10.10 3.47
N TYR A 229 -21.23 9.57 2.31
CA TYR A 229 -21.30 10.29 1.06
C TYR A 229 -22.70 10.87 0.81
N GLY A 230 -22.77 12.19 0.57
CA GLY A 230 -24.04 12.88 0.29
C GLY A 230 -24.98 13.02 1.50
N ARG A 231 -24.52 12.73 2.73
CA ARG A 231 -25.36 12.78 3.95
C ARG A 231 -25.06 13.96 4.88
N GLY A 232 -24.18 14.88 4.46
CA GLY A 232 -23.84 16.11 5.18
C GLY A 232 -22.37 16.52 5.06
N PRO A 233 -21.40 15.62 5.31
CA PRO A 233 -20.00 15.97 5.23
C PRO A 233 -19.52 16.23 3.80
N ILE A 234 -18.53 17.10 3.65
CA ILE A 234 -17.74 17.25 2.44
C ILE A 234 -16.77 16.06 2.34
N GLY A 235 -16.59 15.54 1.12
CA GLY A 235 -15.84 14.31 0.88
C GLY A 235 -16.79 13.10 0.81
N GLY A 236 -16.66 12.19 1.76
CA GLY A 236 -17.41 10.93 1.80
C GLY A 236 -16.81 9.85 0.91
N THR A 237 -15.50 9.86 0.70
CA THR A 237 -14.79 8.85 -0.09
C THR A 237 -13.77 8.12 0.76
N LEU A 238 -13.28 7.00 0.25
CA LEU A 238 -12.08 6.39 0.80
C LEU A 238 -10.86 7.21 0.35
N HIS A 239 -9.76 7.10 1.08
CA HIS A 239 -8.48 7.72 0.71
C HIS A 239 -7.31 6.93 1.28
N CYS A 240 -6.16 7.06 0.64
CA CYS A 240 -5.00 6.22 0.91
C CYS A 240 -4.06 6.85 1.94
N SER A 241 -3.49 6.00 2.78
CA SER A 241 -2.40 6.25 3.71
C SER A 241 -1.34 5.18 3.53
N THR A 242 -0.10 5.49 3.91
CA THR A 242 0.97 4.51 4.05
C THR A 242 1.44 4.39 5.49
N SER A 243 0.61 4.74 6.46
CA SER A 243 0.93 4.54 7.88
C SER A 243 0.81 3.06 8.25
N THR A 244 1.92 2.34 8.19
CA THR A 244 1.91 0.89 8.46
C THR A 244 1.88 0.56 9.94
N VAL A 245 2.06 1.53 10.85
CA VAL A 245 2.27 1.28 12.30
C VAL A 245 3.33 0.19 12.46
N SER A 246 3.02 -0.95 13.07
CA SER A 246 3.88 -2.14 13.18
C SER A 246 3.42 -3.31 12.30
N SER A 247 2.42 -3.08 11.44
CA SER A 247 1.73 -4.12 10.68
C SER A 247 2.60 -4.73 9.56
N ASN A 248 3.65 -4.05 9.12
CA ASN A 248 4.62 -4.57 8.15
C ASN A 248 5.25 -5.91 8.58
N THR A 249 5.38 -6.17 9.88
CA THR A 249 5.86 -7.45 10.40
C THR A 249 4.82 -8.58 10.25
N PRO A 250 3.61 -8.51 10.85
CA PRO A 250 2.61 -9.57 10.70
C PRO A 250 2.13 -9.75 9.25
N PHE A 251 2.06 -8.68 8.44
CA PHE A 251 1.73 -8.82 7.02
C PHE A 251 2.86 -9.46 6.21
N GLY A 252 4.11 -9.32 6.65
CA GLY A 252 5.24 -10.06 6.09
C GLY A 252 5.17 -11.57 6.36
N HIS A 253 4.75 -11.97 7.56
CA HIS A 253 4.58 -13.39 7.95
C HIS A 253 3.52 -14.14 7.13
N VAL A 254 2.70 -13.45 6.34
CA VAL A 254 1.69 -14.07 5.48
C VAL A 254 2.07 -14.09 3.99
N CYS A 255 3.25 -13.59 3.65
CA CYS A 255 3.79 -13.53 2.29
C CYS A 255 4.95 -14.50 2.12
N GLY A 256 4.94 -15.30 1.05
CA GLY A 256 6.09 -16.10 0.62
C GLY A 256 7.24 -15.25 0.08
N ALA A 257 8.29 -15.87 -0.43
CA ALA A 257 9.42 -15.14 -1.01
C ALA A 257 8.95 -14.22 -2.14
N THR A 258 9.60 -13.07 -2.31
CA THR A 258 9.21 -12.08 -3.34
C THR A 258 10.37 -11.74 -4.27
N PRO A 259 10.10 -11.40 -5.55
CA PRO A 259 11.15 -11.13 -6.55
C PRO A 259 12.18 -10.09 -6.15
N ASP A 260 11.88 -9.16 -5.24
CA ASP A 260 12.84 -8.21 -4.65
C ASP A 260 14.00 -8.87 -3.86
N GLY A 261 14.02 -10.20 -3.74
CA GLY A 261 15.05 -10.98 -3.05
C GLY A 261 14.74 -11.20 -1.56
N ARG A 262 13.55 -10.80 -1.10
CA ARG A 262 13.10 -11.00 0.28
C ARG A 262 12.75 -12.48 0.51
N ASP A 263 13.22 -13.01 1.63
CA ASP A 263 12.87 -14.36 2.08
C ASP A 263 11.41 -14.45 2.52
N ALA A 264 10.81 -15.63 2.36
CA ALA A 264 9.46 -15.93 2.82
C ALA A 264 9.29 -15.58 4.32
N TYR A 265 8.11 -15.07 4.65
CA TYR A 265 7.70 -14.75 6.03
C TYR A 265 8.47 -13.64 6.73
N MET A 266 9.49 -13.04 6.11
CA MET A 266 10.15 -11.86 6.68
C MET A 266 9.24 -10.63 6.68
N PRO A 267 9.50 -9.58 7.49
CA PRO A 267 8.72 -8.36 7.40
C PRO A 267 8.84 -7.68 6.03
N VAL A 268 7.79 -6.96 5.62
CA VAL A 268 7.82 -6.06 4.46
C VAL A 268 8.27 -4.65 4.86
N ALA A 269 8.48 -3.77 3.88
CA ALA A 269 8.86 -2.38 4.11
C ALA A 269 7.79 -1.64 4.93
N ASP A 270 8.23 -0.77 5.82
CA ASP A 270 7.36 0.17 6.53
C ASP A 270 7.06 1.41 5.67
N GLY A 271 5.82 1.85 5.69
CA GLY A 271 5.30 2.97 4.90
C GLY A 271 5.78 3.05 3.46
N GLN A 272 6.29 4.23 3.10
CA GLN A 272 6.93 4.52 1.82
C GLN A 272 8.46 4.48 1.93
N SER A 273 8.99 4.01 3.05
CA SER A 273 10.43 3.84 3.24
C SER A 273 11.00 2.85 2.21
N PRO A 274 12.23 3.05 1.74
CA PRO A 274 12.98 2.00 1.05
C PRO A 274 13.03 0.71 1.88
N MET A 275 13.19 -0.43 1.21
CA MET A 275 13.34 -1.69 1.93
C MET A 275 14.67 -1.68 2.69
N ARG A 276 14.64 -2.08 3.97
CA ARG A 276 15.79 -2.01 4.86
C ARG A 276 17.03 -2.66 4.24
N GLY A 277 18.12 -1.89 4.17
CA GLY A 277 19.40 -2.36 3.63
C GLY A 277 19.50 -2.34 2.11
N THR A 278 18.52 -1.76 1.42
CA THR A 278 18.54 -1.60 -0.06
C THR A 278 18.82 -0.17 -0.50
N ASP A 279 18.58 0.81 0.36
CA ASP A 279 18.93 2.23 0.22
C ASP A 279 20.41 2.47 0.57
N VAL A 280 21.29 2.15 -0.38
CA VAL A 280 22.75 2.18 -0.21
C VAL A 280 23.42 3.45 -0.73
N SER A 281 22.65 4.37 -1.32
CA SER A 281 23.13 5.62 -1.93
C SER A 281 23.02 6.84 -1.00
N GLY A 282 22.80 6.60 0.29
CA GLY A 282 22.73 7.63 1.33
C GLY A 282 21.37 8.34 1.44
N PRO A 283 21.19 9.17 2.49
CA PRO A 283 19.90 9.75 2.85
C PRO A 283 19.33 10.69 1.78
N THR A 284 20.18 11.44 1.07
CA THR A 284 19.74 12.34 0.00
C THR A 284 19.08 11.58 -1.15
N ALA A 285 19.68 10.47 -1.59
CA ALA A 285 19.12 9.64 -2.65
C ALA A 285 17.81 8.95 -2.21
N ALA A 286 17.76 8.49 -0.96
CA ALA A 286 16.54 7.92 -0.40
C ALA A 286 15.39 8.94 -0.33
N ILE A 287 15.66 10.16 0.15
CA ILE A 287 14.70 11.27 0.14
C ILE A 287 14.26 11.60 -1.29
N ALA A 288 15.20 11.67 -2.24
CA ALA A 288 14.89 11.95 -3.65
C ALA A 288 13.94 10.90 -4.24
N SER A 289 14.18 9.61 -4.00
CA SER A 289 13.26 8.54 -4.42
C SER A 289 11.87 8.66 -3.80
N VAL A 290 11.77 8.89 -2.48
CA VAL A 290 10.49 9.05 -1.78
C VAL A 290 9.74 10.30 -2.27
N ALA A 291 10.46 11.38 -2.58
CA ALA A 291 9.88 12.63 -3.08
C ALA A 291 9.30 12.51 -4.50
N LYS A 292 9.72 11.51 -5.30
CA LYS A 292 9.14 11.23 -6.63
C LYS A 292 7.73 10.65 -6.56
N LEU A 293 7.29 10.14 -5.41
CA LEU A 293 5.93 9.65 -5.23
C LEU A 293 4.93 10.81 -5.28
N HIS A 294 3.71 10.53 -5.78
CA HIS A 294 2.57 11.45 -5.76
C HIS A 294 1.98 11.59 -4.35
N ASN A 295 2.76 12.15 -3.42
CA ASN A 295 2.44 12.31 -2.00
C ASN A 295 1.10 13.02 -1.76
N GLU A 296 0.71 13.92 -2.67
CA GLU A 296 -0.58 14.61 -2.64
C GLU A 296 -1.78 13.65 -2.71
N LEU A 297 -1.63 12.46 -3.30
CA LEU A 297 -2.71 11.47 -3.39
C LEU A 297 -2.94 10.75 -2.05
N PHE A 298 -1.91 10.64 -1.21
CA PHE A 298 -1.92 10.02 0.12
C PHE A 298 -2.42 10.99 1.19
N SER A 299 -3.62 11.52 0.96
CA SER A 299 -4.22 12.54 1.85
C SER A 299 -4.55 12.04 3.26
N CYS A 300 -4.44 10.73 3.51
CA CYS A 300 -4.53 10.15 4.86
C CYS A 300 -3.13 9.94 5.49
N GLY A 301 -2.08 10.54 4.92
CA GLY A 301 -0.73 10.52 5.45
C GLY A 301 0.23 9.61 4.68
N SER A 302 1.42 10.13 4.42
CA SER A 302 2.59 9.39 3.92
C SER A 302 3.60 9.20 5.06
N LEU A 303 4.06 7.97 5.28
CA LEU A 303 5.04 7.63 6.31
C LEU A 303 6.38 7.31 5.69
N TYR A 304 7.44 7.97 6.16
CA TYR A 304 8.82 7.66 5.80
C TYR A 304 9.69 7.67 7.06
N ASN A 305 10.34 6.54 7.36
CA ASN A 305 11.29 6.42 8.45
C ASN A 305 12.73 6.57 7.95
N MET A 306 13.54 7.27 8.74
CA MET A 306 15.00 7.33 8.58
C MET A 306 15.67 6.98 9.90
N LYS A 307 16.84 6.36 9.82
CA LYS A 307 17.65 6.03 10.99
C LYS A 307 19.03 6.62 10.81
N PHE A 308 19.47 7.38 11.82
CA PHE A 308 20.81 7.93 11.91
C PHE A 308 21.52 7.32 13.11
N SER A 309 22.83 7.11 12.98
CA SER A 309 23.67 6.87 14.16
C SER A 309 23.78 8.16 14.98
N PRO A 310 23.94 8.09 16.31
CA PRO A 310 24.16 9.29 17.12
C PRO A 310 25.38 10.11 16.69
N GLU A 311 26.41 9.46 16.14
CA GLU A 311 27.65 10.09 15.68
C GLU A 311 27.42 11.00 14.45
N GLU A 312 26.45 10.68 13.60
CA GLU A 312 26.10 11.49 12.42
C GLU A 312 25.31 12.77 12.77
N LEU A 313 24.85 12.90 14.03
CA LEU A 313 24.06 14.03 14.52
C LEU A 313 24.84 14.94 15.48
N ALA A 314 26.09 14.60 15.79
CA ALA A 314 26.98 15.35 16.68
C ALA A 314 27.71 16.48 15.95
#